data_AF-J9CF77-F1
#
_entry.id   AF-J9CF77-F1
#
_cell.length_a   1.000
_cell.length_b   1.000
_cell.length_c   1.000
_cell.angle_alpha   90.00
_cell.angle_beta   90.00
_cell.angle_gamma   90.00
#
_symmetry.space_group_name_H-M   'P 1'
#
loop_
_entity.id
_entity.type
_entity.pdbx_description
1 polymer ?
#
loop_
_entity_poly.entity_id
_entity_poly.type
_entity_poly.pdbx_seq_one_letter_code
_entity_poly.pdbx_strand_id
1 'polypeptide(L)'
;MAAHEDVVPVPKLYSYCQMARDMLKGEHGVGRVIARPFVGNCAENFKRTSNRHDYSLKPPKKTMLDYLKEAGKDVIGVGKIYDIFDGEGITEKIRTNGNTSGIEVMLNLVDQDFNGLAFINLVDFDMIYGHRRNIPGYAAATAEFDNALGKMLKRLRPEDVLIITADHGCDPGYVKTTDHTREYVPMLTVGTSVKENNNLGTVVGFGAIAKTVCSYLEVPVELDGKELAKQIFK
;
A
#
# COMPACT_ATOMS: atom_id res chain seq x y z
N MET A 1 -6.05 -9.94 18.59
CA MET A 1 -6.81 -10.68 19.63
C MET A 1 -7.62 -11.77 18.95
N ALA A 2 -7.53 -13.01 19.41
CA ALA A 2 -8.34 -14.13 18.89
C ALA A 2 -9.31 -14.61 19.97
N ALA A 3 -10.56 -14.87 19.61
CA ALA A 3 -11.56 -15.41 20.52
C ALA A 3 -12.57 -16.28 19.77
N HIS A 4 -13.04 -17.34 20.43
CA HIS A 4 -14.09 -18.19 19.87
C HIS A 4 -15.42 -17.42 19.89
N GLU A 5 -16.15 -17.39 18.77
CA GLU A 5 -17.37 -16.56 18.63
C GLU A 5 -18.47 -16.92 19.64
N ASP A 6 -18.59 -18.20 20.00
CA ASP A 6 -19.56 -18.66 21.03
C ASP A 6 -19.16 -18.30 22.47
N VAL A 7 -17.90 -17.96 22.72
CA VAL A 7 -17.40 -17.61 24.07
C VAL A 7 -17.33 -16.08 24.23
N VAL A 8 -16.83 -15.40 23.20
CA VAL A 8 -16.79 -13.93 23.13
C VAL A 8 -17.51 -13.50 21.86
N PRO A 9 -18.75 -13.01 21.96
CA PRO A 9 -19.50 -12.54 20.81
C PRO A 9 -18.69 -11.50 20.02
N VAL A 10 -18.79 -11.54 18.69
CA VAL A 10 -18.01 -10.68 17.78
C VAL A 10 -18.06 -9.19 18.16
N PRO A 11 -19.24 -8.58 18.44
CA PRO A 11 -19.29 -7.17 18.87
C PRO A 11 -18.50 -6.90 20.16
N LYS A 12 -18.43 -7.87 21.07
CA LYS A 12 -17.66 -7.76 22.31
C LYS A 12 -16.16 -7.86 22.03
N LEU A 13 -15.73 -8.78 21.16
CA LEU A 13 -14.34 -8.86 20.71
C LEU A 13 -13.90 -7.55 20.04
N TYR A 14 -14.78 -6.94 19.23
CA TYR A 14 -14.55 -5.63 18.63
C TYR A 14 -14.36 -4.55 19.69
N SER A 15 -15.21 -4.51 20.72
CA SER A 15 -15.05 -3.54 21.82
C SER A 15 -13.70 -3.69 22.55
N TYR A 16 -13.22 -4.92 22.77
CA TYR A 16 -11.91 -5.14 23.37
C TYR A 16 -10.76 -4.70 22.46
N CYS A 17 -10.90 -4.94 21.15
CA CYS A 17 -9.90 -4.49 20.19
C CYS A 17 -9.84 -2.96 20.11
N GLN A 18 -10.99 -2.28 20.22
CA GLN A 18 -11.04 -0.82 20.32
C GLN A 18 -10.37 -0.31 21.60
N MET A 19 -10.66 -0.90 22.75
CA MET A 19 -9.99 -0.56 24.02
C MET A 19 -8.46 -0.74 23.91
N ALA A 20 -8.01 -1.87 23.37
CA ALA A 20 -6.60 -2.11 23.13
C ALA A 20 -6.00 -1.09 22.16
N ARG A 21 -6.73 -0.70 21.10
CA ARG A 21 -6.27 0.33 20.17
C ARG A 21 -6.08 1.68 20.87
N ASP A 22 -6.97 2.02 21.79
CA ASP A 22 -6.90 3.25 22.56
C ASP A 22 -5.76 3.28 23.58
N MET A 23 -5.41 2.12 24.15
CA MET A 23 -4.28 1.96 25.07
C MET A 23 -2.92 1.91 24.37
N LEU A 24 -2.83 1.24 23.22
CA LEU A 24 -1.57 0.97 22.51
C LEU A 24 -1.14 2.17 21.65
N LYS A 25 -0.92 3.32 22.28
CA LYS A 25 -0.46 4.58 21.66
C LYS A 25 0.87 5.00 22.29
N GLY A 26 1.58 5.96 21.67
CA GLY A 26 2.85 6.49 22.20
C GLY A 26 3.96 5.43 22.22
N GLU A 27 4.63 5.29 23.37
CA GLU A 27 5.73 4.32 23.57
C GLU A 27 5.31 2.85 23.30
N HIS A 28 4.04 2.51 23.57
CA HIS A 28 3.48 1.19 23.29
C HIS A 28 2.69 1.15 21.97
N GLY A 29 2.98 2.08 21.07
CA GLY A 29 2.34 2.20 19.78
C GLY A 29 2.50 0.94 18.93
N VAL A 30 1.38 0.31 18.58
CA VAL A 30 1.37 -0.76 17.56
C VAL A 30 0.70 -0.26 16.28
N GLY A 31 1.18 -0.68 15.10
CA GLY A 31 0.62 -0.23 13.82
C GLY A 31 -0.86 -0.60 13.65
N ARG A 32 -1.27 -1.77 14.15
CA ARG A 32 -2.64 -2.27 14.01
C ARG A 32 -3.06 -3.21 15.14
N VAL A 33 -4.30 -3.08 15.61
CA VAL A 33 -4.96 -4.09 16.46
C VAL A 33 -5.92 -4.88 15.58
N ILE A 34 -5.85 -6.22 15.61
CA ILE A 34 -6.65 -7.06 14.72
C ILE A 34 -7.54 -8.02 15.53
N ALA A 35 -8.85 -7.96 15.29
CA ALA A 35 -9.81 -8.96 15.75
C ALA A 35 -9.72 -10.21 14.85
N ARG A 36 -9.49 -11.37 15.47
CA ARG A 36 -9.36 -12.68 14.83
C ARG A 36 -10.37 -13.67 15.43
N PRO A 37 -11.67 -13.46 15.21
CA PRO A 37 -12.66 -14.43 15.65
C PRO A 37 -12.49 -15.77 14.92
N PHE A 38 -12.83 -16.85 15.61
CA PHE A 38 -12.79 -18.19 15.08
C PHE A 38 -13.95 -19.05 15.62
N VAL A 39 -14.25 -20.12 14.90
CA VAL A 39 -15.24 -21.15 15.25
C VAL A 39 -14.59 -22.52 15.22
N GLY A 40 -15.30 -23.54 15.71
CA GLY A 40 -14.82 -24.93 15.78
C GLY A 40 -14.82 -25.43 17.22
N ASN A 41 -14.86 -26.73 17.44
CA ASN A 41 -14.95 -27.30 18.78
C ASN A 41 -13.67 -28.01 19.23
N CYS A 42 -12.67 -28.15 18.37
CA CYS A 42 -11.39 -28.77 18.70
C CYS A 42 -10.24 -28.22 17.86
N ALA A 43 -9.01 -28.57 18.25
CA ALA A 43 -7.78 -28.11 17.59
C ALA A 43 -7.74 -28.48 16.10
N GLU A 44 -8.32 -29.62 15.74
CA GLU A 44 -8.38 -30.14 14.38
C GLU A 44 -9.31 -29.32 13.46
N ASN A 45 -10.29 -28.58 14.01
CA ASN A 45 -11.31 -27.90 13.21
C ASN A 45 -11.48 -26.40 13.50
N PHE A 46 -10.61 -25.80 14.32
CA PHE A 46 -10.63 -24.35 14.50
C PHE A 46 -10.42 -23.61 13.17
N LYS A 47 -11.38 -22.75 12.84
CA LYS A 47 -11.39 -21.97 11.59
C LYS A 47 -11.64 -20.50 11.88
N ARG A 48 -10.75 -19.65 11.39
CA ARG A 48 -10.95 -18.19 11.39
C ARG A 48 -12.15 -17.83 10.52
N THR A 49 -13.00 -16.94 11.00
CA THR A 49 -14.18 -16.48 10.25
C THR A 49 -13.86 -15.24 9.40
N SER A 50 -14.83 -14.82 8.58
CA SER A 50 -14.79 -13.56 7.84
C SER A 50 -15.00 -12.33 8.71
N ASN A 51 -15.37 -12.49 10.00
CA ASN A 51 -15.58 -11.40 10.97
C ASN A 51 -14.26 -10.77 11.46
N ARG A 52 -13.20 -10.86 10.66
CA ARG A 52 -11.94 -10.15 10.91
C ARG A 52 -12.20 -8.65 10.81
N HIS A 53 -11.74 -7.91 11.81
CA HIS A 53 -11.75 -6.46 11.80
C HIS A 53 -10.38 -5.90 12.23
N ASP A 54 -9.94 -4.86 11.54
CA ASP A 54 -8.60 -4.29 11.67
C ASP A 54 -8.75 -2.84 12.14
N TYR A 55 -8.13 -2.49 13.27
CA TYR A 55 -8.07 -1.15 13.84
C TYR A 55 -6.68 -0.57 13.59
N SER A 56 -6.53 0.14 12.46
CA SER A 56 -5.28 0.80 12.06
C SER A 56 -5.12 2.15 12.77
N LEU A 57 -3.88 2.66 12.80
CA LEU A 57 -3.66 4.07 13.15
C LEU A 57 -4.05 4.94 11.95
N LYS A 58 -4.79 6.01 12.21
CA LYS A 58 -4.97 7.08 11.24
C LYS A 58 -3.62 7.76 10.98
N PRO A 59 -3.36 8.21 9.73
CA PRO A 59 -2.24 9.09 9.47
C PRO A 59 -2.22 10.27 10.45
N PRO A 60 -1.06 10.64 11.02
CA PRO A 60 -0.98 11.66 12.08
C PRO A 60 -1.26 13.08 11.60
N LYS A 61 -1.25 13.29 10.28
CA LYS A 61 -1.55 14.54 9.59
C LYS A 61 -2.23 14.21 8.26
N LYS A 62 -2.86 15.23 7.68
CA LYS A 62 -3.42 15.18 6.33
C LYS A 62 -2.37 14.72 5.32
N THR A 63 -2.76 13.78 4.46
CA THR A 63 -1.90 13.14 3.46
C THR A 63 -2.24 13.66 2.06
N MET A 64 -1.43 13.29 1.06
CA MET A 64 -1.76 13.51 -0.35
C MET A 64 -3.16 13.01 -0.71
N LEU A 65 -3.58 11.87 -0.15
CA LEU A 65 -4.88 11.26 -0.48
C LEU A 65 -6.02 12.19 -0.10
N ASP A 66 -5.92 12.83 1.07
CA ASP A 66 -6.92 13.78 1.56
C ASP A 66 -6.98 15.03 0.68
N TYR A 67 -5.83 15.59 0.31
CA TYR A 67 -5.78 16.75 -0.58
C TYR A 67 -6.37 16.46 -1.96
N LEU A 68 -6.04 15.30 -2.56
CA LEU A 68 -6.60 14.88 -3.85
C LEU A 68 -8.12 14.72 -3.78
N LYS A 69 -8.61 14.03 -2.75
CA LYS A 69 -10.05 13.84 -2.53
C LYS A 69 -10.79 15.17 -2.35
N GLU A 70 -10.26 16.08 -1.55
CA GLU A 70 -10.86 17.40 -1.35
C GLU A 70 -10.86 18.26 -2.62
N ALA A 71 -9.87 18.08 -3.49
CA ALA A 71 -9.82 18.70 -4.81
C ALA A 71 -10.75 18.03 -5.84
N GLY A 72 -11.56 17.04 -5.42
CA GLY A 72 -12.49 16.32 -6.30
C GLY A 72 -11.81 15.34 -7.26
N LYS A 73 -10.57 14.93 -6.98
CA LYS A 73 -9.85 13.90 -7.74
C LYS A 73 -10.24 12.51 -7.25
N ASP A 74 -10.21 11.54 -8.17
CA ASP A 74 -10.34 10.14 -7.82
C ASP A 74 -9.11 9.67 -7.03
N VAL A 75 -9.35 8.90 -5.98
CA VAL A 75 -8.31 8.24 -5.17
C VAL A 75 -8.70 6.79 -4.98
N ILE A 76 -8.19 5.94 -5.87
CA ILE A 76 -8.47 4.51 -5.94
C ILE A 76 -7.38 3.76 -5.17
N GLY A 77 -7.73 3.22 -4.00
CA GLY A 77 -6.83 2.44 -3.17
C GLY A 77 -6.96 0.95 -3.45
N VAL A 78 -5.90 0.32 -3.97
CA VAL A 78 -5.87 -1.09 -4.33
C VAL A 78 -5.06 -1.92 -3.34
N GLY A 79 -5.61 -3.07 -2.94
CA GLY A 79 -4.97 -4.00 -2.02
C GLY A 79 -4.97 -3.46 -0.60
N LYS A 80 -3.78 -3.25 -0.03
CA LYS A 80 -3.62 -2.82 1.37
C LYS A 80 -3.71 -1.32 1.60
N ILE A 81 -3.76 -0.50 0.55
CA ILE A 81 -3.76 0.96 0.66
C ILE A 81 -4.84 1.47 1.60
N TYR A 82 -6.10 1.05 1.43
CA TYR A 82 -7.18 1.48 2.34
C TYR A 82 -6.86 1.16 3.81
N ASP A 83 -6.37 -0.05 4.10
CA ASP A 83 -6.13 -0.46 5.48
C ASP A 83 -4.89 0.24 6.07
N ILE A 84 -3.92 0.65 5.24
CA ILE A 84 -2.72 1.39 5.64
C ILE A 84 -3.09 2.81 6.06
N PHE A 85 -4.00 3.46 5.32
CA PHE A 85 -4.43 4.84 5.56
C PHE A 85 -5.71 4.94 6.39
N ASP A 86 -6.22 3.83 6.93
CA ASP A 86 -7.49 3.76 7.67
C ASP A 86 -8.69 4.35 6.88
N GLY A 87 -8.63 4.26 5.55
CA GLY A 87 -9.61 4.83 4.63
C GLY A 87 -9.53 6.35 4.43
N GLU A 88 -8.63 7.06 5.12
CA GLU A 88 -8.44 8.50 4.95
C GLU A 88 -8.03 8.83 3.51
N GLY A 89 -8.67 9.85 2.94
CA GLY A 89 -8.45 10.29 1.56
C GLY A 89 -8.87 9.32 0.45
N ILE A 90 -9.36 8.11 0.77
CA ILE A 90 -9.78 7.15 -0.26
C ILE A 90 -11.20 7.47 -0.76
N THR A 91 -11.39 7.38 -2.07
CA THR A 91 -12.70 7.51 -2.75
C THR A 91 -13.24 6.16 -3.21
N GLU A 92 -12.36 5.25 -3.63
CA GLU A 92 -12.70 3.89 -4.04
C GLU A 92 -11.71 2.88 -3.44
N LYS A 93 -12.22 1.73 -2.95
CA LYS A 93 -11.41 0.64 -2.42
C LYS A 93 -11.57 -0.60 -3.28
N ILE A 94 -10.48 -1.09 -3.86
CA ILE A 94 -10.43 -2.37 -4.56
C ILE A 94 -9.61 -3.37 -3.74
N ARG A 95 -10.24 -4.48 -3.31
CA ARG A 95 -9.57 -5.53 -2.54
C ARG A 95 -8.86 -6.52 -3.46
N THR A 96 -7.68 -6.97 -3.03
CA THR A 96 -6.88 -8.00 -3.73
C THR A 96 -6.54 -9.12 -2.75
N ASN A 97 -6.32 -10.32 -3.29
CA ASN A 97 -5.97 -11.52 -2.51
C ASN A 97 -4.45 -11.82 -2.52
N GLY A 98 -3.66 -11.02 -3.23
CA GLY A 98 -2.23 -11.18 -3.44
C GLY A 98 -1.77 -10.46 -4.70
N ASN A 99 -0.49 -10.60 -5.06
CA ASN A 99 0.16 -9.89 -6.15
C ASN A 99 -0.50 -10.17 -7.50
N THR A 100 -0.79 -11.43 -7.84
CA THR A 100 -1.44 -11.78 -9.11
C THR A 100 -2.75 -11.02 -9.32
N SER A 101 -3.65 -11.03 -8.33
CA SER A 101 -4.91 -10.26 -8.40
C SER A 101 -4.68 -8.74 -8.40
N GLY A 102 -3.64 -8.25 -7.73
CA GLY A 102 -3.29 -6.83 -7.76
C GLY A 102 -2.74 -6.39 -9.12
N ILE A 103 -1.99 -7.25 -9.79
CA ILE A 103 -1.48 -7.07 -11.14
C ILE A 103 -2.64 -7.07 -12.15
N GLU A 104 -3.62 -7.96 -12.00
CA GLU A 104 -4.84 -7.94 -12.82
C GLU A 104 -5.60 -6.62 -12.66
N VAL A 105 -5.80 -6.15 -11.42
CA VAL A 105 -6.44 -4.85 -11.16
C VAL A 105 -5.62 -3.70 -11.76
N MET A 106 -4.29 -3.71 -11.60
CA MET A 106 -3.40 -2.73 -12.22
C MET A 106 -3.58 -2.67 -13.74
N LEU A 107 -3.65 -3.84 -14.38
CA LEU A 107 -3.87 -3.95 -15.82
C LEU A 107 -5.30 -3.57 -16.23
N ASN A 108 -6.30 -3.62 -15.36
CA ASN A 108 -7.64 -3.16 -15.68
C ASN A 108 -7.75 -1.64 -15.52
N LEU A 109 -7.11 -1.07 -14.49
CA LEU A 109 -7.14 0.35 -14.19
C LEU A 109 -6.54 1.22 -15.30
N VAL A 110 -5.56 0.70 -16.04
CA VAL A 110 -4.97 1.45 -17.18
C VAL A 110 -5.98 1.68 -18.32
N ASP A 111 -7.04 0.87 -18.41
CA ASP A 111 -8.11 1.04 -19.41
C ASP A 111 -9.35 1.75 -18.82
N GLN A 112 -9.36 2.00 -17.50
CA GLN A 112 -10.48 2.65 -16.82
C GLN A 112 -10.34 4.17 -16.91
N ASP A 113 -11.45 4.85 -17.15
CA ASP A 113 -11.48 6.31 -17.10
C ASP A 113 -11.60 6.80 -15.65
N PHE A 114 -10.63 7.60 -15.21
CA PHE A 114 -10.62 8.30 -13.92
C PHE A 114 -9.68 9.52 -13.99
N ASN A 115 -9.90 10.50 -13.13
CA ASN A 115 -9.07 11.72 -13.02
C ASN A 115 -8.52 11.86 -11.60
N GLY A 116 -7.34 11.30 -11.37
CA GLY A 116 -6.68 11.37 -10.07
C GLY A 116 -5.58 10.33 -9.90
N LEU A 117 -5.66 9.55 -8.83
CA LEU A 117 -4.64 8.60 -8.40
C LEU A 117 -5.19 7.19 -8.25
N ALA A 118 -4.59 6.23 -8.95
CA ALA A 118 -4.65 4.82 -8.59
C ALA A 118 -3.41 4.44 -7.77
N PHE A 119 -3.59 4.15 -6.48
CA PHE A 119 -2.51 3.78 -5.57
C PHE A 119 -2.60 2.28 -5.25
N ILE A 120 -1.58 1.52 -5.65
CA ILE A 120 -1.58 0.05 -5.63
C ILE A 120 -0.47 -0.46 -4.72
N ASN A 121 -0.82 -1.38 -3.81
CA ASN A 121 0.16 -2.12 -3.02
C ASN A 121 0.14 -3.62 -3.39
N LEU A 122 1.30 -4.13 -3.83
CA LEU A 122 1.58 -5.54 -4.10
C LEU A 122 2.32 -6.16 -2.90
N VAL A 123 1.54 -6.67 -1.94
CA VAL A 123 2.03 -7.00 -0.58
C VAL A 123 2.80 -8.33 -0.47
N ASP A 124 2.71 -9.23 -1.45
CA ASP A 124 3.25 -10.59 -1.28
C ASP A 124 4.79 -10.62 -1.23
N PHE A 125 5.44 -9.62 -1.84
CA PHE A 125 6.88 -9.38 -1.73
C PHE A 125 7.33 -9.37 -0.27
N ASP A 126 6.58 -8.69 0.59
CA ASP A 126 6.85 -8.61 2.03
C ASP A 126 6.31 -9.85 2.77
N MET A 127 5.00 -10.10 2.66
CA MET A 127 4.28 -11.03 3.54
C MET A 127 4.53 -12.52 3.22
N ILE A 128 4.76 -12.86 1.96
CA ILE A 128 4.91 -14.26 1.52
C ILE A 128 6.38 -14.60 1.26
N TYR A 129 7.19 -13.66 0.77
CA TYR A 129 8.54 -13.96 0.33
C TYR A 129 9.62 -13.37 1.25
N GLY A 130 9.56 -12.07 1.54
CA GLY A 130 10.54 -11.34 2.35
C GLY A 130 10.64 -11.87 3.77
N HIS A 131 9.57 -11.76 4.57
CA HIS A 131 9.53 -12.24 5.96
C HIS A 131 9.79 -13.76 6.08
N ARG A 132 9.51 -14.53 5.02
CA ARG A 132 9.73 -15.98 4.99
C ARG A 132 11.08 -16.39 4.41
N ARG A 133 11.93 -15.43 4.07
CA ARG A 133 13.28 -15.65 3.53
C ARG A 133 13.30 -16.58 2.31
N ASN A 134 12.32 -16.40 1.43
CA ASN A 134 12.12 -17.23 0.25
C ASN A 134 12.64 -16.50 -1.00
N ILE A 135 13.94 -16.64 -1.27
CA ILE A 135 14.61 -16.01 -2.42
C ILE A 135 13.97 -16.45 -3.76
N PRO A 136 13.77 -17.76 -4.05
CA PRO A 136 13.18 -18.18 -5.33
C PRO A 136 11.77 -17.63 -5.54
N GLY A 137 10.94 -17.61 -4.49
CA GLY A 137 9.59 -17.06 -4.55
C GLY A 137 9.58 -15.54 -4.78
N TYR A 138 10.48 -14.82 -4.11
CA TYR A 138 10.65 -13.38 -4.31
C TYR A 138 11.03 -13.08 -5.78
N ALA A 139 12.03 -13.79 -6.32
CA ALA A 139 12.47 -13.63 -7.70
C ALA A 139 11.35 -13.96 -8.72
N ALA A 140 10.59 -15.02 -8.49
CA ALA A 140 9.46 -15.39 -9.34
C ALA A 140 8.36 -14.31 -9.34
N ALA A 141 8.01 -13.77 -8.17
CA ALA A 141 7.03 -12.69 -8.06
C ALA A 141 7.51 -11.40 -8.74
N THR A 142 8.82 -11.11 -8.69
CA THR A 142 9.40 -9.96 -9.41
C THR A 142 9.28 -10.15 -10.91
N ALA A 143 9.56 -11.35 -11.43
CA ALA A 143 9.41 -11.66 -12.85
C ALA A 143 7.94 -11.60 -13.33
N GLU A 144 6.98 -12.01 -12.49
CA GLU A 144 5.55 -11.86 -12.78
C GLU A 144 5.15 -10.38 -12.92
N PHE A 145 5.58 -9.54 -11.97
CA PHE A 145 5.36 -8.10 -12.02
C PHE A 145 6.01 -7.45 -13.24
N ASP A 146 7.26 -7.78 -13.55
CA ASP A 146 7.99 -7.25 -14.71
C ASP A 146 7.28 -7.57 -16.04
N ASN A 147 6.81 -8.81 -16.21
CA ASN A 147 6.03 -9.21 -17.38
C ASN A 147 4.73 -8.41 -17.53
N ALA A 148 4.06 -8.10 -16.41
CA ALA A 148 2.85 -7.29 -16.41
C ALA A 148 3.15 -5.81 -16.69
N LEU A 149 4.23 -5.28 -16.12
CA LEU A 149 4.70 -3.93 -16.38
C LEU A 149 4.93 -3.69 -17.88
N GLY A 150 5.57 -4.63 -18.57
CA GLY A 150 5.76 -4.55 -20.02
C GLY A 150 4.45 -4.51 -20.84
N LYS A 151 3.34 -5.06 -20.31
CA LYS A 151 2.00 -4.94 -20.92
C LYS A 151 1.35 -3.60 -20.59
N MET A 152 1.45 -3.15 -19.34
CA MET A 152 0.87 -1.88 -18.87
C MET A 152 1.49 -0.68 -19.60
N LEU A 153 2.81 -0.65 -19.76
CA LEU A 153 3.52 0.46 -20.39
C LEU A 153 3.05 0.75 -21.83
N LYS A 154 2.59 -0.27 -22.56
CA LYS A 154 2.08 -0.13 -23.93
C LYS A 154 0.67 0.46 -24.00
N ARG A 155 -0.01 0.57 -22.85
CA ARG A 155 -1.41 0.99 -22.72
C ARG A 155 -1.56 2.35 -22.05
N LEU A 156 -0.47 2.92 -21.51
CA LEU A 156 -0.49 4.27 -20.93
C LEU A 156 -0.90 5.30 -21.98
N ARG A 157 -1.83 6.18 -21.59
CA ARG A 157 -2.25 7.34 -22.40
C ARG A 157 -1.20 8.45 -22.30
N PRO A 158 -1.20 9.43 -23.21
CA PRO A 158 -0.21 10.53 -23.20
C PRO A 158 -0.12 11.31 -21.88
N GLU A 159 -1.25 11.43 -21.17
CA GLU A 159 -1.41 12.10 -19.88
C GLU A 159 -1.20 11.20 -18.66
N ASP A 160 -1.01 9.88 -18.85
CA ASP A 160 -0.78 8.98 -17.74
C ASP A 160 0.69 9.04 -17.28
N VAL A 161 0.89 9.01 -15.96
CA VAL A 161 2.20 8.90 -15.31
C VAL A 161 2.18 7.71 -14.36
N LEU A 162 3.14 6.80 -14.56
CA LEU A 162 3.40 5.68 -13.67
C LEU A 162 4.59 6.00 -12.78
N ILE A 163 4.41 5.91 -11.45
CA ILE A 163 5.49 5.96 -10.46
C ILE A 163 5.59 4.61 -9.75
N ILE A 164 6.76 3.97 -9.79
CA ILE A 164 7.05 2.69 -9.12
C ILE A 164 8.02 2.93 -7.98
N THR A 165 7.69 2.45 -6.77
CA THR A 165 8.54 2.56 -5.59
C THR A 165 8.31 1.41 -4.61
N ALA A 166 9.02 1.43 -3.48
CA ALA A 166 8.79 0.59 -2.31
C ALA A 166 8.72 1.45 -1.05
N ASP A 167 8.29 0.89 0.07
CA ASP A 167 8.17 1.56 1.37
C ASP A 167 9.30 1.20 2.34
N HIS A 168 9.94 0.05 2.16
CA HIS A 168 11.14 -0.39 2.90
C HIS A 168 11.81 -1.58 2.18
N GLY A 169 12.91 -2.08 2.75
CA GLY A 169 13.50 -3.36 2.36
C GLY A 169 12.88 -4.53 3.14
N CYS A 170 12.96 -5.72 2.57
CA CYS A 170 12.65 -6.98 3.25
C CYS A 170 13.50 -8.10 2.63
N ASP A 171 14.82 -7.98 2.77
CA ASP A 171 15.81 -8.86 2.12
C ASP A 171 15.58 -10.35 2.46
N PRO A 172 15.18 -11.20 1.49
CA PRO A 172 14.95 -12.62 1.73
C PRO A 172 16.25 -13.41 2.01
N GLY A 173 17.43 -12.84 1.71
CA GLY A 173 18.74 -13.41 2.06
C GLY A 173 19.23 -12.99 3.45
N TYR A 174 18.60 -12.01 4.10
CA TYR A 174 19.02 -11.52 5.40
C TYR A 174 18.49 -12.40 6.55
N VAL A 175 19.18 -13.50 6.82
CA VAL A 175 18.76 -14.54 7.79
C VAL A 175 18.94 -14.16 9.27
N LYS A 176 19.50 -12.97 9.59
CA LYS A 176 19.72 -12.54 10.99
C LYS A 176 18.45 -12.16 11.74
N THR A 177 17.40 -11.79 11.00
CA THR A 177 16.08 -11.45 11.55
C THR A 177 15.02 -11.95 10.59
N THR A 178 13.76 -11.97 11.01
CA THR A 178 12.60 -12.09 10.12
C THR A 178 11.99 -10.73 9.81
N ASP A 179 12.46 -9.65 10.43
CA ASP A 179 11.95 -8.30 10.27
C ASP A 179 12.41 -7.61 8.96
N HIS A 180 11.89 -6.42 8.71
CA HIS A 180 12.27 -5.54 7.60
C HIS A 180 13.74 -5.11 7.66
N THR A 181 14.27 -4.70 6.51
CA THR A 181 15.62 -4.16 6.35
C THR A 181 15.56 -2.69 5.98
N ARG A 182 16.47 -1.89 6.55
CA ARG A 182 16.53 -0.44 6.30
C ARG A 182 17.32 -0.17 5.03
N GLU A 183 16.62 -0.06 3.91
CA GLU A 183 17.21 0.09 2.58
C GLU A 183 16.73 1.36 1.87
N TYR A 184 17.48 1.78 0.84
CA TYR A 184 16.95 2.70 -0.16
C TYR A 184 15.88 1.99 -0.98
N VAL A 185 14.88 2.75 -1.45
CA VAL A 185 13.82 2.26 -2.31
C VAL A 185 13.97 2.84 -3.71
N PRO A 186 13.64 2.10 -4.78
CA PRO A 186 13.66 2.65 -6.12
C PRO A 186 12.58 3.74 -6.27
N MET A 187 12.81 4.68 -7.17
CA MET A 187 11.79 5.59 -7.66
C MET A 187 11.93 5.67 -9.18
N LEU A 188 11.04 4.99 -9.89
CA LEU A 188 10.99 5.01 -11.35
C LEU A 188 9.76 5.81 -11.76
N THR A 189 9.90 6.70 -12.74
CA THR A 189 8.78 7.49 -13.26
C THR A 189 8.75 7.40 -14.78
N VAL A 190 7.59 7.04 -15.33
CA VAL A 190 7.41 6.76 -16.75
C VAL A 190 6.11 7.38 -17.24
N GLY A 191 6.12 7.96 -18.44
CA GLY A 191 4.98 8.59 -19.09
C GLY A 191 5.43 9.48 -20.23
N THR A 192 4.55 9.84 -21.16
CA THR A 192 4.90 10.70 -22.31
C THR A 192 5.31 12.11 -21.87
N SER A 193 4.72 12.61 -20.78
CA SER A 193 5.02 13.88 -20.14
C SER A 193 6.33 13.88 -19.33
N VAL A 194 6.96 12.71 -19.13
CA VAL A 194 8.18 12.54 -18.32
C VAL A 194 9.42 12.80 -19.18
N LYS A 195 10.42 13.48 -18.61
CA LYS A 195 11.72 13.74 -19.25
C LYS A 195 12.49 12.43 -19.44
N GLU A 196 12.97 12.20 -20.65
CA GLU A 196 13.77 11.02 -21.00
C GLU A 196 15.19 11.11 -20.43
N ASN A 197 15.80 9.96 -20.17
CA ASN A 197 17.19 9.83 -19.67
C ASN A 197 17.51 10.69 -18.45
N ASN A 198 16.53 10.88 -17.57
CA ASN A 198 16.62 11.78 -16.44
C ASN A 198 16.98 11.02 -15.15
N ASN A 199 18.25 11.13 -14.75
CA ASN A 199 18.71 10.60 -13.47
C ASN A 199 18.56 11.65 -12.37
N LEU A 200 17.60 11.45 -11.46
CA LEU A 200 17.36 12.34 -10.31
C LEU A 200 18.41 12.21 -9.20
N GLY A 201 19.29 11.21 -9.28
CA GLY A 201 20.19 10.82 -8.19
C GLY A 201 19.40 10.32 -6.99
N THR A 202 19.94 10.54 -5.79
CA THR A 202 19.26 10.18 -4.54
C THR A 202 18.30 11.29 -4.11
N VAL A 203 17.03 10.92 -3.97
CA VAL A 203 15.98 11.82 -3.45
C VAL A 203 15.85 11.61 -1.95
N VAL A 204 15.86 12.71 -1.19
CA VAL A 204 15.69 12.68 0.26
C VAL A 204 14.19 12.65 0.60
N GLY A 205 13.76 11.58 1.27
CA GLY A 205 12.43 11.43 1.86
C GLY A 205 11.33 11.03 0.88
N PHE A 206 10.44 10.14 1.32
CA PHE A 206 9.36 9.61 0.48
C PHE A 206 8.27 10.64 0.16
N GLY A 207 8.15 11.71 0.97
CA GLY A 207 7.23 12.82 0.73
C GLY A 207 7.44 13.51 -0.62
N ALA A 208 8.61 13.36 -1.24
CA ALA A 208 8.85 13.86 -2.59
C ALA A 208 7.91 13.25 -3.64
N ILE A 209 7.56 11.96 -3.51
CA ILE A 209 6.59 11.31 -4.40
C ILE A 209 5.22 11.96 -4.23
N ALA A 210 4.77 12.13 -2.99
CA ALA A 210 3.47 12.72 -2.68
C ALA A 210 3.32 14.13 -3.25
N LYS A 211 4.35 14.98 -3.07
CA LYS A 211 4.38 16.33 -3.65
C LYS A 211 4.38 16.32 -5.18
N THR A 212 5.20 15.46 -5.78
CA THR A 212 5.29 15.35 -7.25
C THR A 212 3.94 14.97 -7.86
N VAL A 213 3.22 14.02 -7.26
CA VAL A 213 1.89 13.61 -7.71
C VAL A 213 0.88 14.76 -7.58
N CYS A 214 0.86 15.45 -6.43
CA CYS A 214 -0.03 16.59 -6.23
C CYS A 214 0.25 17.71 -7.23
N SER A 215 1.52 18.02 -7.47
CA SER A 215 1.95 19.02 -8.45
C SER A 215 1.57 18.63 -9.88
N TYR A 216 1.69 17.35 -10.25
CA TYR A 216 1.25 16.86 -11.57
C TYR A 216 -0.27 16.98 -11.76
N LEU A 217 -1.04 16.70 -10.71
CA LEU A 217 -2.50 16.78 -10.71
C LEU A 217 -3.03 18.20 -10.42
N GLU A 218 -2.14 19.19 -10.35
CA GLU A 218 -2.42 20.61 -10.08
C GLU A 218 -3.18 20.86 -8.76
N VAL A 219 -2.89 20.07 -7.73
CA VAL A 219 -3.47 20.19 -6.40
C VAL A 219 -2.49 20.88 -5.44
N PRO A 220 -2.81 22.09 -4.94
CA PRO A 220 -1.97 22.78 -3.95
C PRO A 220 -1.95 22.04 -2.62
N VAL A 221 -0.76 21.81 -2.05
CA VAL A 221 -0.59 21.04 -0.82
C VAL A 221 0.47 21.60 0.12
N GLU A 222 0.28 21.42 1.41
CA GLU A 222 1.31 21.57 2.43
C GLU A 222 1.70 20.18 2.96
N LEU A 223 2.72 19.59 2.31
CA LEU A 223 3.28 18.29 2.67
C LEU A 223 4.79 18.42 2.95
N ASP A 224 5.39 17.39 3.54
CA ASP A 224 6.85 17.26 3.65
C ASP A 224 7.47 16.76 2.32
N GLY A 225 8.78 16.92 2.16
CA GLY A 225 9.53 16.42 1.00
C GLY A 225 9.89 17.49 -0.04
N LYS A 226 10.80 17.13 -0.95
CA LYS A 226 11.27 18.00 -2.04
C LYS A 226 10.30 17.95 -3.22
N GLU A 227 9.99 19.09 -3.81
CA GLU A 227 9.24 19.16 -5.06
C GLU A 227 10.12 18.75 -6.26
N LEU A 228 9.68 17.74 -7.02
CA LEU A 228 10.43 17.18 -8.15
C LEU A 228 9.72 17.38 -9.50
N ALA A 229 8.49 17.90 -9.56
CA ALA A 229 7.72 18.03 -10.79
C ALA A 229 8.50 18.72 -11.91
N LYS A 230 9.18 19.84 -11.63
CA LYS A 230 10.02 20.54 -12.62
C LYS A 230 11.22 19.72 -13.09
N GLN A 231 11.71 18.81 -12.27
CA GLN A 231 12.81 17.92 -12.64
C GLN A 231 12.32 16.72 -13.43
N ILE A 232 11.07 16.27 -13.21
CA ILE A 232 10.51 15.04 -13.79
C ILE A 232 9.74 15.31 -15.08
N PHE A 233 8.87 16.31 -15.11
CA PHE A 233 7.95 16.56 -16.23
C PHE A 233 8.52 17.60 -17.22
N LYS A 234 8.11 17.47 -18.48
CA LYS A 234 8.46 18.33 -19.61
C LYS A 234 7.84 19.73 -19.48
#